data_AF-A0A3G8JG17-F1
#
_entry.id   AF-A0A3G8JG17-F1
#
_cell.length_a   1.000
_cell.length_b   1.000
_cell.length_c   1.000
_cell.angle_alpha   90.00
_cell.angle_beta   90.00
_cell.angle_gamma   90.00
#
_symmetry.space_group_name_H-M   'P 1'
#
loop_
_entity.id
_entity.type
_entity.pdbx_description
1 polymer ?
#
loop_
_entity_poly.entity_id
_entity_poly.type
_entity_poly.pdbx_seq_one_letter_code
_entity_poly.pdbx_strand_id
1 'polypeptide(L)' 'MLEDLNKAAKKVGLHVAAAKKDGKYSIRKAKNAKLIAKNVDADEAAKIIKKYK' A
#
# COMPACT_ATOMS: atom_id res chain seq x y z
N MET A 1 -7.09 -5.23 -8.76
CA MET A 1 -5.89 -5.54 -7.94
C MET A 1 -5.31 -4.31 -7.23
N LEU A 2 -4.75 -3.30 -7.92
CA LEU A 2 -4.24 -2.09 -7.25
C LEU A 2 -5.37 -1.31 -6.55
N GLU A 3 -6.52 -1.16 -7.21
CA GLU A 3 -7.67 -0.46 -6.66
C GLU A 3 -8.22 -1.16 -5.40
N ASP A 4 -8.30 -2.49 -5.40
CA ASP A 4 -8.72 -3.28 -4.23
C ASP A 4 -7.77 -3.11 -3.05
N LEU A 5 -6.45 -3.20 -3.31
CA LEU A 5 -5.41 -2.95 -2.32
C LEU A 5 -5.48 -1.52 -1.77
N ASN A 6 -5.67 -0.52 -2.64
CA ASN A 6 -5.79 0.87 -2.21
C ASN A 6 -7.08 1.12 -1.42
N LYS A 7 -8.19 0.49 -1.79
CA LYS A 7 -9.47 0.57 -1.06
C LYS A 7 -9.35 -0.06 0.32
N ALA A 8 -8.67 -1.20 0.45
CA ALA A 8 -8.38 -1.82 1.74
C ALA A 8 -7.43 -0.97 2.60
N ALA A 9 -6.37 -0.43 1.99
CA ALA A 9 -5.42 0.45 2.66
C ALA A 9 -6.07 1.74 3.18
N LYS A 10 -6.97 2.35 2.41
CA LYS A 10 -7.68 3.57 2.83
C LYS A 10 -8.49 3.37 4.12
N LYS A 11 -9.08 2.18 4.31
CA LYS A 11 -9.81 1.83 5.54
C LYS A 11 -8.94 1.85 6.79
N VAL A 12 -7.63 1.60 6.64
CA VAL A 12 -6.64 1.59 7.73
C VAL A 12 -5.74 2.83 7.72
N GLY A 13 -6.11 3.88 6.99
CA GLY A 13 -5.34 5.13 6.92
C GLY A 13 -4.03 5.01 6.12
N LEU A 14 -3.95 4.08 5.19
CA LEU A 14 -2.85 3.89 4.25
C LEU A 14 -3.27 4.21 2.81
N HIS A 15 -2.30 4.46 1.94
CA HIS A 15 -2.46 4.69 0.51
C HIS A 15 -1.52 3.76 -0.24
N VAL A 16 -2.04 2.98 -1.19
CA VAL A 16 -1.23 2.14 -2.08
C VAL A 16 -1.19 2.76 -3.47
N ALA A 17 0.02 2.91 -4.00
CA ALA A 17 0.26 3.40 -5.36
C ALA A 17 1.15 2.41 -6.11
N ALA A 18 1.12 2.44 -7.43
CA ALA A 18 2.11 1.74 -8.25
C ALA A 18 3.52 2.28 -7.94
N ALA A 19 4.49 1.39 -7.82
CA ALA A 19 5.89 1.76 -7.69
C ALA A 19 6.51 2.04 -9.06
N LYS A 20 7.69 2.64 -9.06
CA LYS A 20 8.47 2.88 -10.29
C LYS A 20 8.94 1.59 -10.97
N LYS A 21 8.92 0.47 -10.24
CA LYS A 21 9.27 -0.86 -10.76
C LYS A 21 7.99 -1.59 -11.14
N ASP A 22 7.98 -2.17 -12.33
CA ASP A 22 6.83 -2.88 -12.86
C ASP A 22 6.39 -4.02 -11.94
N GLY A 23 5.08 -4.23 -11.83
CA GLY A 23 4.47 -5.21 -10.93
C GLY A 23 4.59 -4.90 -9.43
N LYS A 24 5.18 -3.76 -9.02
CA LYS A 24 5.40 -3.42 -7.61
C LYS A 24 4.56 -2.25 -7.13
N TYR A 25 4.40 -2.16 -5.82
CA TYR A 25 3.59 -1.18 -5.12
C TYR A 25 4.39 -0.39 -4.09
N SER A 26 3.89 0.79 -3.75
CA SER A 26 4.38 1.66 -2.70
C SER A 26 3.24 1.99 -1.74
N ILE A 27 3.52 1.92 -0.46
CA ILE A 27 2.55 2.16 0.61
C ILE A 27 2.98 3.40 1.39
N ARG A 28 2.05 4.33 1.56
CA ARG A 28 2.24 5.56 2.33
C ARG A 28 1.13 5.72 3.35
N LYS A 29 1.38 6.45 4.44
CA LYS A 29 0.30 6.90 5.32
C LYS A 29 -0.58 7.91 4.59
N ALA A 30 -1.89 7.79 4.74
CA ALA A 30 -2.85 8.73 4.17
C ALA A 30 -2.74 10.12 4.83
N LYS A 31 -2.45 10.19 6.13
CA LYS A 31 -2.42 11.46 6.90
C LYS A 31 -1.26 12.39 6.55
N ASN A 32 -0.05 11.84 6.33
CA ASN A 32 1.16 12.65 6.18
C ASN A 32 2.06 12.20 5.01
N ALA A 33 1.53 11.36 4.11
CA ALA A 33 2.27 10.78 2.99
C ALA A 33 3.58 10.06 3.37
N LYS A 34 3.80 9.73 4.66
CA LYS A 34 5.02 9.06 5.12
C LYS A 34 5.13 7.70 4.45
N LEU A 35 6.29 7.44 3.84
CA LEU A 35 6.59 6.16 3.22
C LEU A 35 6.64 5.06 4.28
N ILE A 36 5.82 4.03 4.10
CA ILE A 36 5.81 2.82 4.94
C ILE A 36 6.58 1.71 4.23
N ALA A 37 6.32 1.54 2.94
CA ALA A 37 7.01 0.55 2.12
C ALA A 37 7.12 1.03 0.67
N LYS A 38 8.19 0.62 -0.02
CA LYS A 38 8.39 0.83 -1.46
C LYS A 38 8.79 -0.48 -2.11
N ASN A 39 8.48 -0.65 -3.38
CA ASN A 39 8.88 -1.82 -4.16
C ASN A 39 8.41 -3.15 -3.55
N VAL A 40 7.20 -3.18 -3.01
CA VAL A 40 6.57 -4.39 -2.45
C VAL A 40 5.60 -5.00 -3.44
N ASP A 41 5.51 -6.32 -3.47
CA ASP A 41 4.58 -7.05 -4.33
C ASP A 41 3.17 -7.05 -3.72
N ALA A 42 2.15 -7.51 -4.46
CA ALA A 42 0.75 -7.46 -4.02
C ALA A 42 0.50 -8.17 -2.68
N ASP A 43 1.13 -9.33 -2.47
CA ASP A 43 1.00 -10.14 -1.26
C ASP A 43 1.59 -9.43 -0.03
N GLU A 44 2.79 -8.87 -0.18
CA GLU A 44 3.44 -8.07 0.86
C GLU A 44 2.64 -6.80 1.17
N ALA A 45 2.07 -6.15 0.16
CA ALA A 45 1.19 -5.02 0.36
C ALA A 45 -0.05 -5.40 1.19
N ALA A 46 -0.66 -6.55 0.89
CA ALA A 46 -1.80 -7.06 1.65
C ALA A 46 -1.45 -7.40 3.11
N LYS A 47 -0.27 -7.98 3.37
CA LYS A 47 0.23 -8.23 4.74
C LYS A 47 0.42 -6.93 5.51
N ILE A 48 1.03 -5.91 4.89
CA ILE A 48 1.21 -4.60 5.51
C ILE A 48 -0.15 -4.00 5.85
N ILE A 49 -1.11 -3.99 4.92
CA ILE A 49 -2.45 -3.46 5.19
C ILE A 49 -3.13 -4.20 6.35
N LYS A 50 -3.03 -5.54 6.40
CA LYS A 50 -3.56 -6.36 7.51
C LYS A 50 -2.93 -6.02 8.86
N LYS A 51 -1.64 -5.69 8.92
CA LYS A 51 -0.94 -5.31 10.16
C LYS A 51 -1.43 -3.98 10.75
N TYR A 52 -2.06 -3.14 9.93
CA TYR A 52 -2.65 -1.86 10.32
C TYR A 52 -4.17 -1.91 10.51
N LYS A 53 -4.80 -3.08 10.30
CA LYS A 53 -6.21 -3.34 10.61
C LYS A 53 -6.37 -3.61 12.09
#